data_AF-A0A179SDR3-F1
#
_entry.id   AF-A0A179SDR3-F1
#
_cell.length_a   1.000
_cell.length_b   1.000
_cell.length_c   1.000
_cell.angle_alpha   90.00
_cell.angle_beta   90.00
_cell.angle_gamma   90.00
#
_symmetry.space_group_name_H-M   'P 1'
#
loop_
_entity.id
_entity.type
_entity.pdbx_description
1 polymer ?
#
loop_
_entity_poly.entity_id
_entity_poly.type
_entity_poly.pdbx_seq_one_letter_code
_entity_poly.pdbx_strand_id
1 'polypeptide(L)'
;MSAEVIPFPKTKNRPFIRKQAAHAAGMSEKGGNNYLRIQLDKQRDTMERRGIDPAMIDREIGAMEVAIRAELSRYGSHQPGGAA
;
A
#
# COMPACT_ATOMS: atom_id res chain seq x y z
N MET A 1 -4.65 -25.18 -22.67
CA MET A 1 -5.52 -24.60 -21.62
C MET A 1 -4.67 -23.66 -20.79
N SER A 2 -4.82 -22.35 -20.96
CA SER A 2 -4.16 -21.34 -20.12
C SER A 2 -5.10 -20.98 -18.97
N ALA A 3 -4.70 -21.29 -17.73
CA ALA A 3 -5.42 -20.80 -16.57
C ALA A 3 -5.17 -19.29 -16.45
N GLU A 4 -6.23 -18.49 -16.55
CA GLU A 4 -6.17 -17.06 -16.29
C GLU A 4 -5.97 -16.86 -14.78
N VAL A 5 -4.75 -16.52 -14.39
CA VAL A 5 -4.44 -16.17 -13.01
C VAL A 5 -5.13 -14.85 -12.72
N ILE A 6 -6.28 -14.90 -12.06
CA ILE A 6 -6.93 -13.70 -11.53
C ILE A 6 -6.11 -13.27 -10.31
N PRO A 7 -5.34 -12.18 -10.38
CA PRO A 7 -4.62 -11.69 -9.22
C PRO A 7 -5.68 -11.24 -8.22
N PHE A 8 -5.72 -11.84 -7.03
CA PHE A 8 -6.50 -11.29 -5.94
C PHE A 8 -5.96 -9.87 -5.67
N PRO A 9 -6.69 -8.80 -6.02
CA PRO A 9 -6.14 -7.46 -5.98
C PRO A 9 -5.85 -7.14 -4.53
N LYS A 10 -4.58 -6.92 -4.18
CA LYS A 10 -4.20 -6.65 -2.78
C LYS A 10 -4.86 -5.38 -2.27
N THR A 11 -5.27 -4.49 -3.16
CA THR A 11 -6.12 -3.31 -2.91
C THR A 11 -7.47 -3.64 -2.28
N LYS A 12 -8.07 -4.80 -2.61
CA LYS A 12 -9.33 -5.26 -1.99
C LYS A 12 -9.09 -5.87 -0.59
N ASN A 13 -7.84 -6.18 -0.23
CA ASN A 13 -7.47 -6.61 1.11
C ASN A 13 -7.38 -5.39 2.06
N ARG A 14 -8.55 -4.87 2.45
CA ARG A 14 -8.66 -3.71 3.37
C ARG A 14 -7.89 -3.90 4.68
N PRO A 15 -7.86 -5.09 5.33
CA PRO A 15 -7.02 -5.31 6.50
C PRO A 15 -5.53 -5.05 6.24
N PHE A 16 -5.02 -5.47 5.09
CA PHE A 16 -3.63 -5.20 4.70
C PHE A 16 -3.38 -3.70 4.55
N ILE A 17 -4.22 -2.99 3.79
CA ILE A 17 -4.09 -1.54 3.58
C ILE A 17 -4.11 -0.77 4.91
N ARG A 18 -5.07 -1.09 5.80
CA ARG A 18 -5.17 -0.48 7.13
C ARG A 18 -3.94 -0.70 7.99
N LYS A 19 -3.38 -1.92 7.96
CA LYS A 19 -2.17 -2.26 8.73
C LYS A 19 -0.97 -1.40 8.29
N GLN A 20 -0.78 -1.24 6.98
CA GLN A 20 0.29 -0.41 6.44
C GLN A 20 0.11 1.07 6.83
N ALA A 21 -1.11 1.58 6.69
CA ALA A 21 -1.44 2.95 7.04
C ALA A 21 -1.28 3.22 8.55
N ALA A 22 -1.79 2.35 9.42
CA ALA A 22 -1.65 2.50 10.88
C ALA A 22 -0.16 2.50 11.31
N HIS A 23 0.65 1.63 10.71
CA HIS A 23 2.07 1.58 11.01
C HIS A 23 2.81 2.84 10.56
N ALA A 24 2.53 3.32 9.35
CA ALA A 24 3.13 4.56 8.83
C ALA A 24 2.63 5.82 9.56
N ALA A 25 1.40 5.82 10.09
CA ALA A 25 0.87 6.91 10.91
C ALA A 25 1.58 7.05 12.26
N GLY A 26 2.16 5.96 12.79
CA GLY A 26 3.00 5.99 13.99
C GLY A 26 4.42 6.50 13.76
N MET A 27 4.77 6.89 12.54
CA MET A 27 6.10 7.38 12.15
C MET A 27 6.09 8.87 11.85
N SER A 28 7.27 9.49 11.81
CA SER A 28 7.43 10.81 11.16
C SER A 28 7.06 10.72 9.69
N GLU A 29 6.63 11.83 9.08
CA GLU A 29 6.23 11.86 7.67
C GLU A 29 7.29 11.27 6.73
N LYS A 30 8.56 11.65 6.93
CA LYS A 30 9.69 11.10 6.17
C LYS A 30 9.88 9.59 6.41
N GLY A 31 9.73 9.14 7.66
CA GLY A 31 9.82 7.73 8.03
C GLY A 31 8.70 6.89 7.41
N GLY A 32 7.46 7.38 7.50
CA GLY A 32 6.28 6.76 6.90
C GLY A 32 6.40 6.66 5.38
N ASN A 33 6.80 7.73 4.69
CA ASN A 33 7.02 7.71 3.25
C ASN A 33 8.11 6.70 2.83
N ASN A 34 9.22 6.63 3.56
CA ASN A 34 10.27 5.65 3.28
C ASN A 34 9.81 4.21 3.55
N TYR A 35 9.05 3.99 4.63
CA TYR A 35 8.45 2.70 4.94
C TYR A 35 7.53 2.22 3.81
N LEU A 36 6.65 3.09 3.32
CA LEU A 36 5.74 2.78 2.21
C LEU A 36 6.50 2.38 0.95
N ARG A 37 7.51 3.17 0.57
CA ARG A 37 8.35 2.87 -0.60
C ARG A 37 8.96 1.48 -0.50
N ILE A 38 9.58 1.15 0.64
CA ILE A 38 10.19 -0.17 0.86
C ILE A 38 9.17 -1.31 0.79
N GLN A 39 7.94 -1.11 1.28
CA GLN A 39 6.90 -2.13 1.20
C GLN A 39 6.40 -2.35 -0.24
N LEU A 40 6.25 -1.27 -1.01
CA LEU A 40 5.89 -1.34 -2.42
C LEU A 40 6.99 -2.03 -3.24
N ASP A 41 8.26 -1.69 -3.00
CA ASP A 41 9.41 -2.32 -3.66
C ASP A 41 9.42 -3.84 -3.39
N LYS A 42 9.25 -4.27 -2.13
CA LYS A 42 9.16 -5.70 -1.78
C LYS A 42 8.00 -6.42 -2.46
N GLN A 43 6.86 -5.75 -2.60
CA GLN A 43 5.69 -6.31 -3.25
C GLN A 43 5.89 -6.43 -4.77
N ARG A 44 6.54 -5.45 -5.40
CA ARG A 44 6.99 -5.49 -6.80
C ARG A 44 7.92 -6.69 -7.02
N ASP A 45 9.01 -6.79 -6.25
CA ASP A 45 9.98 -7.89 -6.34
C ASP A 45 9.29 -9.26 -6.22
N THR A 46 8.31 -9.36 -5.33
CA THR A 46 7.56 -10.61 -5.12
C THR A 46 6.70 -10.96 -6.34
N MET A 47 6.08 -9.98 -6.97
CA MET A 47 5.27 -10.19 -8.18
C MET A 47 6.15 -10.51 -9.39
N GLU A 48 7.29 -9.84 -9.53
CA GLU A 48 8.28 -10.12 -10.58
C GLU A 48 8.83 -11.56 -10.47
N ARG A 49 9.20 -12.00 -9.25
CA ARG A 49 9.64 -13.39 -9.00
C ARG A 49 8.57 -14.43 -9.30
N ARG A 50 7.29 -14.04 -9.31
CA ARG A 50 6.16 -14.92 -9.66
C ARG A 50 5.84 -14.90 -11.15
N GLY A 51 6.60 -14.16 -11.96
CA GLY A 51 6.40 -14.05 -13.40
C GLY A 51 5.12 -13.30 -13.77
N ILE A 52 4.65 -12.39 -12.91
CA ILE A 52 3.49 -11.55 -13.22
C ILE A 52 3.89 -10.54 -14.30
N ASP A 53 2.97 -10.27 -15.23
CA ASP A 53 3.15 -9.27 -16.28
C ASP A 53 3.55 -7.89 -15.71
N PRO A 54 4.61 -7.23 -16.23
CA PRO A 54 5.07 -5.95 -15.70
C PRO A 54 4.02 -4.84 -15.70
N ALA A 55 3.15 -4.78 -16.72
CA ALA A 55 2.11 -3.76 -16.76
C ALA A 55 1.03 -4.01 -15.70
N MET A 56 0.77 -5.27 -15.36
CA MET A 56 -0.07 -5.65 -14.23
C MET A 56 0.58 -5.30 -12.89
N ILE A 57 1.90 -5.48 -12.74
CA ILE A 57 2.64 -5.09 -11.55
C ILE A 57 2.53 -3.58 -11.32
N ASP A 58 2.81 -2.77 -12.33
CA ASP A 58 2.76 -1.31 -12.20
C ASP A 58 1.36 -0.82 -11.82
N ARG A 59 0.31 -1.39 -12.43
CA ARG A 59 -1.08 -1.07 -12.08
C ARG A 59 -1.40 -1.41 -10.63
N GLU A 60 -1.03 -2.59 -10.16
CA GLU A 60 -1.32 -3.00 -8.79
C GLU A 60 -0.51 -2.22 -7.75
N ILE A 61 0.77 -1.95 -8.03
CA ILE A 61 1.64 -1.14 -7.16
C ILE A 61 1.07 0.28 -7.01
N GLY A 62 0.72 0.94 -8.12
CA GLY A 62 0.11 2.26 -8.08
C GLY A 62 -1.22 2.25 -7.33
N ALA A 63 -2.07 1.26 -7.56
CA ALA A 63 -3.35 1.14 -6.87
C ALA A 63 -3.19 0.89 -5.36
N MET A 64 -2.19 0.11 -4.93
CA MET A 64 -1.87 -0.08 -3.51
C MET A 64 -1.34 1.21 -2.87
N GLU A 65 -0.44 1.94 -3.54
CA GLU A 65 0.09 3.19 -3.03
C GLU A 65 -1.04 4.20 -2.78
N VAL A 66 -1.90 4.42 -3.78
CA VAL A 66 -3.06 5.31 -3.65
C VAL A 66 -3.96 4.87 -2.51
N ALA A 67 -4.25 3.57 -2.40
CA ALA A 67 -5.12 3.06 -1.35
C ALA A 67 -4.55 3.28 0.06
N ILE A 68 -3.25 3.03 0.31
CA ILE A 68 -2.71 3.26 1.66
C ILE A 68 -2.49 4.74 1.94
N ARG A 69 -2.17 5.58 0.95
CA ARG A 69 -2.12 7.04 1.14
C ARG A 69 -3.50 7.63 1.46
N ALA A 70 -4.54 7.15 0.80
CA ALA A 70 -5.92 7.53 1.08
C ALA A 70 -6.39 7.04 2.46
N GLU A 71 -5.90 5.90 2.94
CA GLU A 71 -6.17 5.44 4.30
C GLU A 71 -5.35 6.24 5.33
N LEU A 72 -4.11 6.61 5.02
CA LEU A 72 -3.24 7.43 5.87
C LEU A 72 -3.83 8.81 6.17
N SER A 73 -4.43 9.46 5.18
CA SER A 73 -5.07 10.77 5.39
C SER A 73 -6.16 10.73 6.46
N ARG A 74 -6.80 9.58 6.68
CA ARG A 74 -7.80 9.38 7.75
C ARG A 74 -7.19 9.47 9.14
N TYR A 75 -5.93 9.07 9.32
CA TYR A 75 -5.21 9.16 10.60
C TYR A 75 -4.76 10.59 10.89
N GLY A 76 -4.31 11.34 9.86
CA GLY A 76 -3.96 12.77 10.01
C GLY A 76 -5.15 13.71 10.20
N SER A 77 -6.33 13.32 9.68
CA SER A 77 -7.57 14.11 9.81
C SER A 77 -8.31 13.88 11.14
N HIS A 78 -7.80 13.01 12.02
CA HIS A 78 -8.37 12.69 13.34
C HIS A 78 -7.60 13.33 14.52
N GLN A 79 -7.04 14.54 14.34
CA GLN A 79 -6.76 15.43 15.47
C GLN A 79 -7.85 16.51 15.59
N PRO A 80 -8.95 16.28 16.33
CA PRO A 80 -9.57 17.34 17.11
C PRO A 80 -8.86 17.39 18.47
N GLY A 81 -8.12 18.46 18.76
CA GLY A 81 -7.64 18.73 20.11
C GLY A 81 -6.14 18.94 20.24
N GLY A 82 -5.70 20.12 19.82
CA GLY A 82 -4.49 20.77 20.32
C GLY A 82 -4.84 22.22 20.65
N ALA A 83 -5.80 22.41 21.56
CA ALA A 83 -6.07 23.69 22.19
C ALA A 83 -5.44 23.62 23.59
N ALA A 84 -4.36 24.37 23.80
CA ALA A 84 -3.95 25.04 25.04
C ALA A 84 -2.64 25.80 24.76
#